data_AF-A0A509LMK0-F1
#
_entry.id   AF-A0A509LMK0-F1
#
_cell.length_a   1.000
_cell.length_b   1.000
_cell.length_c   1.000
_cell.angle_alpha   90.00
_cell.angle_beta   90.00
_cell.angle_gamma   90.00
#
_symmetry.space_group_name_H-M   'P 1'
#
loop_
_entity.id
_entity.type
_entity.pdbx_description
1 polymer ?
#
loop_
_entity_poly.entity_id
_entity_poly.type
_entity_poly.pdbx_seq_one_letter_code
_entity_poly.pdbx_strand_id
1 'polypeptide(L)'
;KAIARERLSMDVLDWDVEGVKEMGVSFKTGTKAGRDFTIDGLLKQGFQAVFTATGGWDSRLARGDVNQGEMVFPGAYLLIDLLRSKSEKNINITSGKNVVIVGGGIRVPDAVNILKENGSENITIISRKHKTDASFDSAAIDELSKASATIIYNTGVTKVIGEEGQLKTIEYIELDTGVKHVIDTDTLIIASGRFPELVFIPVRNDEQDGEEDLIENNVPLVWEGIELQKKPDANRELGLLSNQDVISEYSSAVAAINGGRKAAAAIHNAMYGIQFQESSKFITEKTLLQDVSLLNNVDITPRNILTLRKAQKMSSEKFSTGFSAEEARAEADRCLRCGLICYEKS
;
A
#
# COMPACT_ATOMS: atom_id res chain seq x y z
N LYS A 1 -10.13 18.33 4.61
CA LYS A 1 -9.07 18.55 3.58
C LYS A 1 -7.72 18.33 4.23
N ALA A 2 -6.89 17.41 3.72
CA ALA A 2 -5.69 16.92 4.41
C ALA A 2 -4.46 17.84 4.26
N ILE A 3 -4.34 18.57 3.14
CA ILE A 3 -3.27 19.56 2.91
C ILE A 3 -3.91 20.96 2.85
N ALA A 4 -3.36 21.89 3.62
CA ALA A 4 -3.79 23.29 3.67
C ALA A 4 -3.58 23.97 2.29
N ARG A 5 -4.52 24.82 1.85
CA ARG A 5 -4.51 25.45 0.51
C ARG A 5 -3.31 26.36 0.30
N GLU A 6 -2.81 26.91 1.39
CA GLU A 6 -1.61 27.74 1.44
C GLU A 6 -0.38 26.92 0.99
N ARG A 7 -0.37 25.60 1.24
CA ARG A 7 0.77 24.73 0.91
C ARG A 7 0.63 23.99 -0.42
N LEU A 8 -0.55 24.03 -1.04
CA LEU A 8 -0.84 23.35 -2.30
C LEU A 8 -1.82 24.17 -3.13
N SER A 9 -1.32 24.79 -4.21
CA SER A 9 -2.12 25.54 -5.16
C SER A 9 -3.08 24.62 -5.89
N MET A 10 -4.39 24.91 -5.81
CA MET A 10 -5.41 24.09 -6.49
C MET A 10 -5.20 24.09 -8.01
N ASP A 11 -4.85 25.22 -8.62
CA ASP A 11 -4.60 25.29 -10.06
C ASP A 11 -3.46 24.36 -10.53
N VAL A 12 -2.45 24.14 -9.68
CA VAL A 12 -1.33 23.23 -10.00
C VAL A 12 -1.80 21.78 -9.89
N LEU A 13 -2.59 21.47 -8.87
CA LEU A 13 -3.19 20.15 -8.71
C LEU A 13 -4.15 19.83 -9.87
N ASP A 14 -4.96 20.81 -10.29
CA ASP A 14 -5.88 20.65 -11.41
C ASP A 14 -5.11 20.47 -12.73
N TRP A 15 -3.99 21.16 -12.91
CA TRP A 15 -3.08 20.94 -14.04
C TRP A 15 -2.48 19.52 -14.06
N ASP A 16 -2.01 19.01 -12.92
CA ASP A 16 -1.51 17.63 -12.80
C ASP A 16 -2.63 16.61 -13.13
N VAL A 17 -3.85 16.82 -12.63
CA VAL A 17 -5.00 15.94 -12.88
C VAL A 17 -5.42 15.96 -14.35
N GLU A 18 -5.45 17.14 -14.98
CA GLU A 18 -5.79 17.26 -16.40
C GLU A 18 -4.71 16.61 -17.28
N GLY A 19 -3.43 16.74 -16.93
CA GLY A 19 -2.36 16.03 -17.62
C GLY A 19 -2.56 14.50 -17.61
N VAL A 20 -2.99 13.93 -16.48
CA VAL A 20 -3.35 12.49 -16.40
C VAL A 20 -4.57 12.17 -17.28
N LYS A 21 -5.55 13.08 -17.36
CA LYS A 21 -6.71 12.92 -18.25
C LYS A 21 -6.34 12.94 -19.71
N GLU A 22 -5.46 13.86 -20.12
CA GLU A 22 -4.95 14.00 -21.48
C GLU A 22 -4.14 12.78 -21.93
N MET A 23 -3.53 12.04 -20.99
CA MET A 23 -2.90 10.74 -21.27
C MET A 23 -3.91 9.62 -21.59
N GLY A 24 -5.22 9.88 -21.53
CA GLY A 24 -6.28 8.94 -21.86
C GLY A 24 -6.90 8.24 -20.65
N VAL A 25 -6.57 8.67 -19.42
CA VAL A 25 -7.16 8.08 -18.21
C VAL A 25 -8.61 8.54 -18.04
N SER A 26 -9.52 7.58 -17.86
CA SER A 26 -10.92 7.84 -17.56
C SER A 26 -11.16 7.91 -16.06
N PHE A 27 -11.80 8.98 -15.59
CA PHE A 27 -12.14 9.16 -14.18
C PHE A 27 -13.61 8.86 -13.91
N LYS A 28 -13.88 8.00 -12.93
CA LYS A 28 -15.22 7.80 -12.35
C LYS A 28 -15.18 8.19 -10.88
N THR A 29 -15.84 9.30 -10.55
CA THR A 29 -15.86 9.86 -9.19
C THR A 29 -17.21 9.57 -8.51
N GLY A 30 -17.28 9.78 -7.19
CA GLY A 30 -18.51 9.52 -6.41
C GLY A 30 -18.82 8.05 -6.19
N THR A 31 -17.94 7.14 -6.60
CA THR A 31 -18.06 5.69 -6.43
C THR A 31 -17.10 5.17 -5.36
N LYS A 32 -17.47 4.07 -4.70
CA LYS A 32 -16.72 3.44 -3.61
C LYS A 32 -16.60 1.92 -3.82
N ALA A 33 -15.39 1.40 -3.66
CA ALA A 33 -15.11 -0.04 -3.67
C ALA A 33 -15.86 -0.74 -2.52
N GLY A 34 -16.39 -1.93 -2.76
CA GLY A 34 -17.21 -2.69 -1.81
C GLY A 34 -18.66 -2.21 -1.67
N ARG A 35 -19.02 -1.07 -2.27
CA ARG A 35 -20.41 -0.55 -2.30
C ARG A 35 -20.95 -0.44 -3.72
N ASP A 36 -20.25 0.30 -4.58
CA ASP A 36 -20.71 0.63 -5.93
C ASP A 36 -20.04 -0.27 -6.99
N PHE A 37 -18.91 -0.89 -6.65
CA PHE A 37 -18.21 -1.88 -7.47
C PHE A 37 -17.36 -2.79 -6.57
N THR A 38 -16.99 -3.97 -7.06
CA THR A 38 -16.09 -4.91 -6.40
C THR A 38 -14.95 -5.29 -7.33
N ILE A 39 -13.88 -5.86 -6.78
CA ILE A 39 -12.70 -6.29 -7.56
C ILE A 39 -13.11 -7.36 -8.58
N ASP A 40 -13.81 -8.39 -8.15
CA ASP A 40 -14.35 -9.45 -9.01
C ASP A 40 -15.32 -8.88 -10.07
N GLY A 41 -16.16 -7.93 -9.69
CA GLY A 41 -17.08 -7.27 -10.61
C GLY A 41 -16.38 -6.46 -11.70
N LEU A 42 -15.22 -5.86 -11.41
CA LEU A 42 -14.38 -5.20 -12.41
C LEU A 42 -13.70 -6.23 -13.31
N LEU A 43 -13.11 -7.28 -12.75
CA LEU A 43 -12.48 -8.34 -13.54
C LEU A 43 -13.48 -9.00 -14.51
N LYS A 44 -14.73 -9.25 -14.08
CA LYS A 44 -15.83 -9.73 -14.95
C LYS A 44 -16.25 -8.78 -16.06
N GLN A 45 -16.00 -7.48 -15.90
CA GLN A 45 -16.24 -6.49 -16.96
C GLN A 45 -15.12 -6.46 -18.02
N GLY A 46 -14.12 -7.34 -17.90
CA GLY A 46 -13.01 -7.42 -18.85
C GLY A 46 -11.77 -6.60 -18.46
N PHE A 47 -11.73 -6.03 -17.25
CA PHE A 47 -10.51 -5.42 -16.76
C PHE A 47 -9.47 -6.52 -16.46
N GLN A 48 -8.28 -6.40 -17.05
CA GLN A 48 -7.23 -7.43 -16.93
C GLN A 48 -6.46 -7.36 -15.60
N ALA A 49 -6.45 -6.21 -14.95
CA ALA A 49 -5.85 -6.00 -13.63
C ALA A 49 -6.58 -4.88 -12.88
N VAL A 50 -6.61 -4.97 -11.55
CA VAL A 50 -7.15 -3.92 -10.67
C VAL A 50 -6.13 -3.58 -9.60
N PHE A 51 -5.77 -2.30 -9.48
CA PHE A 51 -4.85 -1.81 -8.47
C PHE A 51 -5.57 -1.04 -7.38
N THR A 52 -5.31 -1.37 -6.11
CA THR A 52 -5.92 -0.69 -4.97
C THR A 52 -4.96 0.30 -4.30
N ALA A 53 -5.27 1.59 -4.40
CA ALA A 53 -4.58 2.69 -3.70
C ALA A 53 -5.57 3.54 -2.90
N THR A 54 -6.37 2.89 -2.04
CA THR A 54 -7.49 3.52 -1.32
C THR A 54 -7.09 4.40 -0.14
N GLY A 55 -5.79 4.44 0.20
CA GLY A 55 -5.31 5.02 1.46
C GLY A 55 -5.81 4.24 2.67
N GLY A 56 -6.07 4.90 3.79
CA GLY A 56 -6.64 4.25 4.96
C GLY A 56 -7.53 5.11 5.82
N TRP A 57 -7.51 4.83 7.12
CA TRP A 57 -8.40 5.38 8.14
C TRP A 57 -8.47 6.91 8.12
N ASP A 58 -7.35 7.56 7.90
CA ASP A 58 -7.28 9.01 7.79
C ASP A 58 -7.98 9.58 6.56
N SER A 59 -7.86 8.90 5.42
CA SER A 59 -8.52 9.32 4.19
C SER A 59 -10.04 9.25 4.38
N ARG A 60 -10.51 8.26 5.14
CA ARG A 60 -11.92 8.11 5.53
C ARG A 60 -12.37 9.23 6.46
N LEU A 61 -11.56 9.56 7.49
CA LEU A 61 -11.80 10.72 8.37
C LEU A 61 -11.89 12.03 7.57
N ALA A 62 -10.98 12.23 6.61
CA ALA A 62 -10.96 13.44 5.78
C ALA A 62 -12.19 13.57 4.86
N ARG A 63 -12.82 12.44 4.50
CA ARG A 63 -14.09 12.37 3.75
C ARG A 63 -15.33 12.45 4.67
N GLY A 64 -15.18 12.33 5.98
CA GLY A 64 -16.30 12.23 6.93
C GLY A 64 -17.04 10.89 6.88
N ASP A 65 -16.40 9.86 6.30
CA ASP A 65 -17.03 8.58 5.95
C ASP A 65 -16.46 7.45 6.82
N VAL A 66 -16.71 7.54 8.13
CA VAL A 66 -16.18 6.61 9.15
C VAL A 66 -17.26 5.85 9.92
N ASN A 67 -18.52 6.00 9.52
CA ASN A 67 -19.67 5.45 10.24
C ASN A 67 -19.97 3.98 9.86
N GLN A 68 -19.17 3.39 8.98
CA GLN A 68 -19.31 2.01 8.50
C GLN A 68 -17.92 1.38 8.36
N GLY A 69 -17.85 0.05 8.46
CA GLY A 69 -16.66 -0.70 8.05
C GLY A 69 -16.51 -0.61 6.52
N GLU A 70 -15.28 -0.55 6.03
CA GLU A 70 -15.00 -0.46 4.60
C GLU A 70 -14.17 -1.66 4.15
N MET A 71 -14.72 -2.37 3.16
CA MET A 71 -14.12 -3.54 2.54
C MET A 71 -13.56 -3.14 1.17
N VAL A 72 -12.25 -2.96 1.08
CA VAL A 72 -11.59 -2.55 -0.18
C VAL A 72 -11.58 -3.68 -1.21
N PHE A 73 -11.40 -4.91 -0.73
CA PHE A 73 -11.53 -6.14 -1.50
C PHE A 73 -12.23 -7.20 -0.63
N PRO A 74 -12.85 -8.23 -1.23
CA PRO A 74 -13.68 -9.18 -0.50
C PRO A 74 -13.04 -9.72 0.78
N GLY A 75 -13.78 -9.69 1.88
CA GLY A 75 -13.36 -10.26 3.17
C GLY A 75 -12.29 -9.47 3.93
N ALA A 76 -11.81 -8.31 3.46
CA ALA A 76 -10.74 -7.57 4.13
C ALA A 76 -11.21 -6.32 4.88
N TYR A 77 -10.77 -6.18 6.13
CA TYR A 77 -11.05 -5.03 7.00
C TYR A 77 -9.79 -4.51 7.69
N LEU A 78 -9.80 -3.24 8.10
CA LEU A 78 -8.78 -2.73 9.01
C LEU A 78 -9.14 -3.11 10.44
N LEU A 79 -8.13 -3.35 11.27
CA LEU A 79 -8.30 -3.65 12.69
C LEU A 79 -9.12 -2.59 13.42
N ILE A 80 -8.98 -1.31 13.05
CA ILE A 80 -9.75 -0.23 13.65
C ILE A 80 -11.26 -0.36 13.41
N ASP A 81 -11.68 -0.90 12.25
CA ASP A 81 -13.09 -1.12 11.94
C ASP A 81 -13.68 -2.21 12.85
N LEU A 82 -12.95 -3.31 13.01
CA LEU A 82 -13.31 -4.41 13.93
C LEU A 82 -13.38 -3.96 15.40
N LEU A 83 -12.40 -3.20 15.88
CA LEU A 83 -12.40 -2.75 17.27
C LEU A 83 -13.58 -1.81 17.57
N ARG A 84 -13.91 -0.93 16.61
CA ARG A 84 -15.03 0.01 16.77
C ARG A 84 -16.39 -0.65 16.65
N SER A 85 -16.53 -1.75 15.91
CA SER A 85 -17.81 -2.46 15.78
C SER A 85 -18.35 -2.99 17.11
N LYS A 86 -17.47 -3.20 18.11
CA LYS A 86 -17.88 -3.58 19.47
C LYS A 86 -18.73 -2.51 20.16
N SER A 87 -18.40 -1.23 19.97
CA SER A 87 -19.07 -0.11 20.65
C SER A 87 -20.03 0.67 19.74
N GLU A 88 -19.84 0.62 18.43
CA GLU A 88 -20.58 1.43 17.46
C GLU A 88 -21.48 0.55 16.59
N LYS A 89 -22.77 0.52 16.90
CA LYS A 89 -23.78 -0.35 16.25
C LYS A 89 -23.89 -0.21 14.72
N ASN A 90 -23.46 0.93 14.17
CA ASN A 90 -23.56 1.20 12.73
C ASN A 90 -22.39 0.59 11.94
N ILE A 91 -21.35 0.13 12.62
CA ILE A 91 -20.21 -0.53 11.99
C ILE A 91 -20.47 -2.03 12.01
N ASN A 92 -20.95 -2.55 10.89
CA ASN A 92 -21.12 -3.98 10.71
C ASN A 92 -19.83 -4.59 10.16
N ILE A 93 -19.30 -5.60 10.85
CA ILE A 93 -18.18 -6.43 10.40
C ILE A 93 -18.66 -7.86 10.35
N THR A 94 -18.76 -8.39 9.13
CA THR A 94 -19.07 -9.80 8.92
C THR A 94 -17.76 -10.57 8.83
N SER A 95 -17.57 -11.53 9.74
CA SER A 95 -16.44 -12.46 9.72
C SER A 95 -16.93 -13.88 9.45
N GLY A 96 -16.15 -14.62 8.65
CA GLY A 96 -16.37 -16.04 8.42
C GLY A 96 -15.82 -16.91 9.56
N LYS A 97 -15.71 -18.22 9.30
CA LYS A 97 -15.20 -19.19 10.27
C LYS A 97 -13.68 -19.09 10.40
N ASN A 98 -13.00 -18.88 9.27
CA ASN A 98 -11.55 -18.81 9.19
C ASN A 98 -11.11 -17.34 9.06
N VAL A 99 -10.38 -16.84 10.06
CA VAL A 99 -9.94 -15.45 10.13
C VAL A 99 -8.44 -15.37 10.28
N VAL A 100 -7.82 -14.55 9.45
CA VAL A 100 -6.41 -14.18 9.62
C VAL A 100 -6.29 -12.73 10.05
N ILE A 101 -5.51 -12.48 11.09
CA ILE A 101 -5.07 -11.15 11.52
C ILE A 101 -3.61 -10.97 11.08
N VAL A 102 -3.33 -9.99 10.22
CA VAL A 102 -1.96 -9.69 9.75
C VAL A 102 -1.39 -8.53 10.55
N GLY A 103 -0.19 -8.73 11.08
CA GLY A 103 0.44 -7.82 12.03
C GLY A 103 -0.07 -8.05 13.44
N GLY A 104 0.16 -7.08 14.32
CA GLY A 104 -0.33 -7.19 15.68
C GLY A 104 0.41 -6.33 16.68
N GLY A 105 -0.17 -6.30 17.87
CA GLY A 105 0.29 -5.57 19.03
C GLY A 105 -0.74 -5.73 20.14
N ILE A 106 -0.76 -4.79 21.08
CA ILE A 106 -1.55 -4.87 22.32
C ILE A 106 -3.07 -5.04 22.12
N ARG A 107 -3.60 -4.79 20.92
CA ARG A 107 -5.05 -4.84 20.61
C ARG A 107 -5.52 -6.17 19.99
N VAL A 108 -4.61 -7.08 19.68
CA VAL A 108 -4.99 -8.37 19.07
C VAL A 108 -5.87 -9.21 19.99
N PRO A 109 -5.65 -9.31 21.31
CA PRO A 109 -6.57 -10.03 22.19
C PRO A 109 -8.00 -9.49 22.12
N ASP A 110 -8.18 -8.16 22.15
CA ASP A 110 -9.49 -7.51 21.97
C ASP A 110 -10.16 -7.92 20.65
N ALA A 111 -9.39 -7.94 19.55
CA ALA A 111 -9.87 -8.34 18.24
C ALA A 111 -10.29 -9.81 18.18
N VAL A 112 -9.50 -10.71 18.77
CA VAL A 112 -9.83 -12.14 18.85
C VAL A 112 -11.13 -12.36 19.60
N ASN A 113 -11.35 -11.66 20.72
CA ASN A 113 -12.59 -11.75 21.48
C ASN A 113 -13.80 -11.31 20.64
N ILE A 114 -13.70 -10.19 19.92
CA ILE A 114 -14.79 -9.72 19.04
C ILE A 114 -15.07 -10.73 17.93
N LEU A 115 -14.04 -11.29 17.29
CA LEU A 115 -14.22 -12.29 16.24
C LEU A 115 -14.89 -13.57 16.76
N LYS A 116 -14.52 -14.02 17.97
CA LYS A 116 -15.18 -15.16 18.63
C LYS A 116 -16.65 -14.86 18.95
N GLU A 117 -16.96 -13.67 19.45
CA GLU A 117 -18.34 -13.21 19.67
C GLU A 117 -19.15 -13.19 18.36
N ASN A 118 -18.50 -12.85 17.24
CA ASN A 118 -19.08 -12.90 15.90
C ASN A 118 -19.18 -14.32 15.30
N GLY A 119 -18.73 -15.36 16.01
CA GLY A 119 -18.85 -16.76 15.59
C GLY A 119 -17.67 -17.32 14.78
N SER A 120 -16.54 -16.61 14.70
CA SER A 120 -15.34 -17.14 14.06
C SER A 120 -14.72 -18.30 14.85
N GLU A 121 -14.30 -19.34 14.16
CA GLU A 121 -13.85 -20.60 14.77
C GLU A 121 -12.32 -20.68 14.78
N ASN A 122 -11.69 -20.48 13.63
CA ASN A 122 -10.24 -20.60 13.44
C ASN A 122 -9.63 -19.21 13.27
N ILE A 123 -8.84 -18.77 14.24
CA ILE A 123 -8.21 -17.44 14.21
C ILE A 123 -6.69 -17.60 14.21
N THR A 124 -6.05 -17.09 13.16
CA THR A 124 -4.60 -17.14 12.99
C THR A 124 -4.02 -15.73 12.93
N ILE A 125 -2.98 -15.47 13.70
CA ILE A 125 -2.26 -14.21 13.71
C ILE A 125 -0.94 -14.41 12.96
N ILE A 126 -0.75 -13.71 11.86
CA ILE A 126 0.50 -13.68 11.09
C ILE A 126 1.34 -12.51 11.57
N SER A 127 2.46 -12.82 12.21
CA SER A 127 3.41 -11.84 12.72
C SER A 127 4.74 -11.93 11.98
N ARG A 128 5.18 -10.79 11.46
CA ARG A 128 6.52 -10.63 10.87
C ARG A 128 7.65 -10.74 11.90
N LYS A 129 7.32 -10.55 13.18
CA LYS A 129 8.30 -10.49 14.26
C LYS A 129 8.65 -11.89 14.76
N HIS A 130 9.83 -12.02 15.35
CA HIS A 130 10.21 -13.26 16.04
C HIS A 130 9.39 -13.43 17.32
N LYS A 131 9.28 -14.67 17.80
CA LYS A 131 8.63 -14.99 19.08
C LYS A 131 9.27 -14.28 20.28
N THR A 132 10.54 -13.89 20.18
CA THR A 132 11.27 -13.16 21.22
C THR A 132 10.94 -11.67 21.28
N ASP A 133 10.15 -11.15 20.33
CA ASP A 133 9.73 -9.74 20.34
C ASP A 133 8.63 -9.47 21.36
N ALA A 134 8.69 -8.31 22.02
CA ALA A 134 7.78 -7.90 23.09
C ALA A 134 6.38 -7.44 22.62
N SER A 135 5.92 -7.85 21.43
CA SER A 135 4.60 -7.45 20.91
C SER A 135 3.43 -8.06 21.68
N PHE A 136 3.65 -9.19 22.32
CA PHE A 136 2.68 -9.88 23.16
C PHE A 136 3.34 -10.19 24.50
N ASP A 137 2.73 -9.74 25.60
CA ASP A 137 3.13 -10.21 26.92
C ASP A 137 2.58 -11.62 27.18
N SER A 138 3.03 -12.24 28.28
CA SER A 138 2.61 -13.59 28.63
C SER A 138 1.10 -13.69 28.86
N ALA A 139 0.47 -12.64 29.39
CA ALA A 139 -0.97 -12.62 29.65
C ALA A 139 -1.77 -12.64 28.35
N ALA A 140 -1.36 -11.86 27.35
CA ALA A 140 -1.95 -11.82 26.02
C ALA A 140 -1.77 -13.17 25.30
N ILE A 141 -0.60 -13.81 25.41
CA ILE A 141 -0.37 -15.14 24.81
C ILE A 141 -1.29 -16.18 25.45
N ASP A 142 -1.42 -16.16 26.77
CA ASP A 142 -2.32 -17.08 27.51
C ASP A 142 -3.79 -16.86 27.14
N GLU A 143 -4.21 -15.60 26.98
CA GLU A 143 -5.56 -15.25 26.53
C GLU A 143 -5.84 -15.75 25.11
N LEU A 144 -4.93 -15.50 24.17
CA LEU A 144 -5.04 -15.97 22.80
C LEU A 144 -5.10 -17.51 22.72
N SER A 145 -4.26 -18.18 23.52
CA SER A 145 -4.27 -19.64 23.64
C SER A 145 -5.60 -20.17 24.17
N LYS A 146 -6.18 -19.55 25.21
CA LYS A 146 -7.52 -19.90 25.74
C LYS A 146 -8.62 -19.67 24.71
N ALA A 147 -8.48 -18.65 23.87
CA ALA A 147 -9.38 -18.40 22.75
C ALA A 147 -9.12 -19.32 21.54
N SER A 148 -8.20 -20.30 21.64
CA SER A 148 -7.81 -21.18 20.51
C SER A 148 -7.33 -20.39 19.28
N ALA A 149 -6.69 -19.23 19.50
CA ALA A 149 -6.06 -18.45 18.45
C ALA A 149 -4.58 -18.83 18.32
N THR A 150 -4.10 -18.98 17.09
CA THR A 150 -2.73 -19.42 16.80
C THR A 150 -1.89 -18.25 16.30
N ILE A 151 -0.67 -18.07 16.82
CA ILE A 151 0.27 -17.07 16.32
C ILE A 151 1.35 -17.77 15.50
N ILE A 152 1.51 -17.35 14.24
CA ILE A 152 2.59 -17.76 13.35
C ILE A 152 3.59 -16.61 13.28
N TYR A 153 4.78 -16.83 13.84
CA TYR A 153 5.85 -15.84 13.91
C TYR A 153 6.74 -15.89 12.68
N ASN A 154 7.52 -14.83 12.48
CA ASN A 154 8.51 -14.72 11.40
C ASN A 154 7.93 -14.97 9.99
N THR A 155 6.70 -14.52 9.76
CA THR A 155 5.99 -14.74 8.49
C THR A 155 5.35 -13.46 7.97
N GLY A 156 5.15 -13.40 6.65
CA GLY A 156 4.45 -12.29 5.97
C GLY A 156 3.51 -12.81 4.90
N VAL A 157 2.35 -12.16 4.72
CA VAL A 157 1.37 -12.52 3.69
C VAL A 157 1.84 -12.04 2.32
N THR A 158 2.01 -12.89 1.33
CA THR A 158 2.53 -12.52 0.00
C THR A 158 1.44 -12.44 -1.06
N LYS A 159 0.33 -13.15 -0.85
CA LYS A 159 -0.77 -13.22 -1.80
C LYS A 159 -2.09 -13.43 -1.06
N VAL A 160 -3.15 -12.82 -1.57
CA VAL A 160 -4.54 -13.13 -1.19
C VAL A 160 -5.23 -13.76 -2.39
N ILE A 161 -6.03 -14.80 -2.19
CA ILE A 161 -6.71 -15.52 -3.27
C ILE A 161 -8.19 -15.59 -2.94
N GLY A 162 -9.01 -15.23 -3.92
CA GLY A 162 -10.45 -15.29 -3.79
C GLY A 162 -11.10 -15.88 -5.02
N GLU A 163 -12.37 -16.19 -4.83
CA GLU A 163 -13.25 -16.71 -5.84
C GLU A 163 -14.51 -15.87 -5.77
N GLU A 164 -14.89 -15.26 -6.89
CA GLU A 164 -16.06 -14.40 -6.97
C GLU A 164 -15.96 -13.26 -5.94
N GLY A 165 -17.07 -12.91 -5.29
CA GLY A 165 -17.09 -11.91 -4.21
C GLY A 165 -16.58 -12.42 -2.86
N GLN A 166 -15.73 -13.46 -2.79
CA GLN A 166 -15.27 -14.07 -1.53
C GLN A 166 -13.76 -14.27 -1.49
N LEU A 167 -13.14 -13.93 -0.36
CA LEU A 167 -11.79 -14.39 -0.03
C LEU A 167 -11.85 -15.88 0.32
N LYS A 168 -10.88 -16.66 -0.15
CA LYS A 168 -10.81 -18.11 0.08
C LYS A 168 -9.57 -18.51 0.84
N THR A 169 -8.42 -17.99 0.43
CA THR A 169 -7.14 -18.36 1.03
C THR A 169 -6.16 -17.19 1.03
N ILE A 170 -5.12 -17.30 1.82
CA ILE A 170 -3.95 -16.43 1.74
C ILE A 170 -2.69 -17.28 1.62
N GLU A 171 -1.71 -16.78 0.87
CA GLU A 171 -0.34 -17.30 0.89
C GLU A 171 0.47 -16.48 1.89
N TYR A 172 1.21 -17.15 2.76
CA TYR A 172 2.22 -16.51 3.60
C TYR A 172 3.57 -17.20 3.45
N ILE A 173 4.63 -16.43 3.67
CA ILE A 173 6.00 -16.88 3.53
C ILE A 173 6.73 -16.78 4.87
N GLU A 174 7.54 -17.78 5.19
CA GLU A 174 8.54 -17.72 6.24
C GLU A 174 9.68 -16.80 5.82
N LEU A 175 9.94 -15.74 6.58
CA LEU A 175 10.83 -14.65 6.16
C LEU A 175 12.31 -15.06 6.11
N ASP A 176 12.72 -16.06 6.89
CA ASP A 176 14.11 -16.53 6.93
C ASP A 176 14.38 -17.68 5.93
N THR A 177 13.39 -18.53 5.67
CA THR A 177 13.55 -19.74 4.84
C THR A 177 13.01 -19.57 3.43
N GLY A 178 12.09 -18.62 3.22
CA GLY A 178 11.37 -18.43 1.96
C GLY A 178 10.31 -19.50 1.69
N VAL A 179 10.03 -20.40 2.64
CA VAL A 179 9.01 -21.44 2.48
C VAL A 179 7.63 -20.79 2.49
N LYS A 180 6.85 -21.10 1.46
CA LYS A 180 5.47 -20.60 1.28
C LYS A 180 4.47 -21.61 1.82
N HIS A 181 3.40 -21.09 2.38
CA HIS A 181 2.28 -21.83 2.95
C HIS A 181 0.98 -21.19 2.52
N VAL A 182 -0.09 -21.97 2.46
CA VAL A 182 -1.44 -21.50 2.15
C VAL A 182 -2.35 -21.87 3.31
N ILE A 183 -3.23 -20.94 3.71
CA ILE A 183 -4.22 -21.15 4.76
C ILE A 183 -5.59 -20.66 4.30
N ASP A 184 -6.63 -21.44 4.59
CA ASP A 184 -8.02 -21.06 4.34
C ASP A 184 -8.37 -19.80 5.14
N THR A 185 -9.00 -18.84 4.50
CA THR A 185 -9.28 -17.53 5.08
C THR A 185 -10.54 -16.94 4.45
N ASP A 186 -11.59 -16.81 5.25
CA ASP A 186 -12.83 -16.12 4.86
C ASP A 186 -12.73 -14.60 5.14
N THR A 187 -11.91 -14.22 6.13
CA THR A 187 -11.79 -12.83 6.58
C THR A 187 -10.36 -12.49 6.93
N LEU A 188 -9.90 -11.36 6.41
CA LEU A 188 -8.57 -10.81 6.63
C LEU A 188 -8.68 -9.50 7.41
N ILE A 189 -8.09 -9.45 8.60
CA ILE A 189 -8.00 -8.25 9.42
C ILE A 189 -6.56 -7.72 9.36
N ILE A 190 -6.38 -6.51 8.85
CA ILE A 190 -5.06 -5.90 8.73
C ILE A 190 -4.86 -4.94 9.91
N ALA A 191 -3.88 -5.24 10.77
CA ALA A 191 -3.50 -4.44 11.92
C ALA A 191 -2.66 -3.21 11.53
N SER A 192 -3.17 -2.41 10.61
CA SER A 192 -2.58 -1.15 10.13
C SER A 192 -3.65 -0.07 10.05
N GLY A 193 -3.23 1.19 10.06
CA GLY A 193 -4.12 2.31 9.77
C GLY A 193 -4.53 2.40 8.30
N ARG A 194 -3.92 1.60 7.41
CA ARG A 194 -4.17 1.62 5.96
C ARG A 194 -4.11 0.24 5.35
N PHE A 195 -4.81 0.06 4.23
CA PHE A 195 -4.66 -1.14 3.43
C PHE A 195 -3.35 -1.07 2.63
N PRO A 196 -2.58 -2.17 2.56
CA PRO A 196 -1.48 -2.29 1.62
C PRO A 196 -1.97 -2.14 0.18
N GLU A 197 -1.09 -1.61 -0.66
CA GLU A 197 -1.30 -1.54 -2.10
C GLU A 197 -1.14 -2.93 -2.72
N LEU A 198 -2.14 -3.36 -3.48
CA LEU A 198 -2.22 -4.69 -4.09
C LEU A 198 -2.64 -4.56 -5.54
N VAL A 199 -2.13 -5.47 -6.37
CA VAL A 199 -2.58 -5.67 -7.75
C VAL A 199 -3.36 -6.97 -7.80
N PHE A 200 -4.61 -6.91 -8.27
CA PHE A 200 -5.50 -8.04 -8.44
C PHE A 200 -5.59 -8.44 -9.90
N ILE A 201 -5.44 -9.72 -10.19
CA ILE A 201 -5.54 -10.30 -11.54
C ILE A 201 -6.39 -11.57 -11.51
N PRO A 202 -7.04 -11.93 -12.64
CA PRO A 202 -7.67 -13.23 -12.77
C PRO A 202 -6.60 -14.33 -12.80
N VAL A 203 -6.84 -15.44 -12.10
CA VAL A 203 -6.00 -16.63 -12.20
C VAL A 203 -6.37 -17.35 -13.49
N ARG A 204 -5.44 -17.42 -14.44
CA ARG A 204 -5.60 -18.17 -15.69
C ARG A 204 -4.95 -19.55 -15.51
N ASN A 205 -5.71 -20.61 -15.75
CA ASN A 205 -5.14 -21.95 -15.84
C ASN A 205 -4.66 -22.15 -17.27
N ASP A 206 -3.35 -22.41 -17.45
CA ASP A 206 -2.69 -22.61 -18.76
C ASP A 206 -3.32 -23.75 -19.62
N GLU A 207 -4.24 -24.55 -19.05
CA GLU A 207 -4.96 -25.61 -19.75
C GLU A 207 -6.30 -25.17 -20.39
N GLN A 208 -6.74 -23.92 -20.15
CA GLN A 208 -7.99 -23.36 -20.67
C GLN A 208 -7.75 -22.02 -21.40
N ASP A 209 -6.76 -22.00 -22.29
CA ASP A 209 -6.48 -20.83 -23.14
C ASP A 209 -7.41 -20.79 -24.36
N GLY A 210 -8.65 -20.39 -24.09
CA GLY A 210 -9.55 -19.79 -25.07
C GLY A 210 -10.24 -18.60 -24.41
N GLU A 211 -10.01 -17.37 -24.89
CA GLU A 211 -10.77 -16.19 -24.41
C GLU A 211 -12.29 -16.36 -24.56
N GLU A 212 -12.73 -17.31 -25.41
CA GLU A 212 -14.13 -17.69 -25.62
C GLU A 212 -14.67 -18.68 -24.56
N ASP A 213 -13.83 -19.41 -23.83
CA ASP A 213 -14.28 -20.49 -22.93
C ASP A 213 -14.74 -20.01 -21.54
N LEU A 214 -14.31 -18.83 -21.09
CA LEU A 214 -14.69 -18.27 -19.78
C LEU A 214 -16.15 -17.75 -19.74
N ILE A 215 -16.75 -17.50 -20.89
CA ILE A 215 -18.14 -17.01 -21.00
C ILE A 215 -19.11 -18.18 -21.25
N GLU A 216 -18.68 -19.24 -21.94
CA GLU A 216 -19.52 -20.39 -22.25
C GLU A 216 -19.57 -21.46 -21.15
N ASN A 217 -18.47 -21.62 -20.39
CA ASN A 217 -18.45 -22.52 -19.24
C ASN A 217 -18.58 -21.69 -17.98
N ASN A 218 -19.66 -21.89 -17.22
CA ASN A 218 -20.02 -21.22 -15.96
C ASN A 218 -19.00 -21.47 -14.81
N VAL A 219 -17.71 -21.26 -15.07
CA VAL A 219 -16.59 -21.44 -14.16
C VAL A 219 -16.51 -20.17 -13.29
N PRO A 220 -16.46 -20.31 -11.96
CA PRO A 220 -16.36 -19.15 -11.07
C PRO A 220 -15.05 -18.40 -11.32
N LEU A 221 -15.11 -17.07 -11.31
CA LEU A 221 -13.92 -16.23 -11.45
C LEU A 221 -13.02 -16.42 -10.22
N VAL A 222 -11.82 -16.94 -10.42
CA VAL A 222 -10.75 -16.96 -9.40
C VAL A 222 -9.81 -15.78 -9.64
N TRP A 223 -9.45 -15.08 -8.57
CA TRP A 223 -8.55 -13.94 -8.61
C TRP A 223 -7.48 -14.04 -7.52
N GLU A 224 -6.32 -13.45 -7.80
CA GLU A 224 -5.26 -13.28 -6.81
C GLU A 224 -4.87 -11.81 -6.68
N GLY A 225 -4.66 -11.36 -5.44
CA GLY A 225 -4.09 -10.08 -5.09
C GLY A 225 -2.64 -10.25 -4.66
N ILE A 226 -1.72 -9.63 -5.39
CA ILE A 226 -0.27 -9.71 -5.16
C ILE A 226 0.29 -8.38 -4.66
N GLU A 227 1.34 -8.47 -3.85
CA GLU A 227 2.07 -7.30 -3.35
C GLU A 227 2.91 -6.61 -4.44
N LEU A 228 3.19 -5.33 -4.23
CA LEU A 228 4.08 -4.56 -5.10
C LEU A 228 5.56 -4.96 -4.90
N GLN A 229 6.37 -4.72 -5.93
CA GLN A 229 7.81 -4.99 -5.88
C GLN A 229 8.53 -4.22 -4.75
N LYS A 230 9.32 -4.96 -3.97
CA LYS A 230 10.19 -4.44 -2.92
C LYS A 230 11.63 -4.34 -3.40
N LYS A 231 12.41 -3.47 -2.76
CA LYS A 231 13.84 -3.33 -3.05
C LYS A 231 14.58 -4.58 -2.56
N PRO A 232 15.60 -5.03 -3.28
CA PRO A 232 16.26 -6.32 -3.06
C PRO A 232 17.23 -6.31 -1.87
N ASP A 233 17.60 -5.13 -1.37
CA ASP A 233 18.74 -4.90 -0.51
C ASP A 233 18.42 -5.03 0.99
N ALA A 234 17.17 -5.36 1.31
CA ALA A 234 16.73 -5.58 2.66
C ALA A 234 16.37 -7.04 2.89
N ASN A 235 16.98 -7.61 3.92
CA ASN A 235 16.64 -8.93 4.40
C ASN A 235 15.22 -8.92 4.94
N ARG A 236 14.43 -9.96 4.63
CA ARG A 236 13.08 -10.20 5.19
C ARG A 236 11.98 -9.22 4.77
N GLU A 237 12.21 -8.37 3.77
CA GLU A 237 11.19 -7.46 3.25
C GLU A 237 10.35 -8.15 2.17
N LEU A 238 9.66 -9.24 2.54
CA LEU A 238 8.65 -9.96 1.72
C LEU A 238 7.33 -9.99 2.48
N GLY A 239 6.20 -9.96 1.77
CA GLY A 239 4.85 -9.98 2.33
C GLY A 239 4.39 -8.70 3.03
N LEU A 240 3.08 -8.53 3.18
CA LEU A 240 2.42 -7.32 3.68
C LEU A 240 2.94 -6.85 5.05
N LEU A 241 2.78 -5.55 5.29
CA LEU A 241 3.27 -4.80 6.46
C LEU A 241 4.79 -4.81 6.62
N SER A 242 5.52 -4.92 5.51
CA SER A 242 6.98 -4.74 5.49
C SER A 242 7.35 -3.25 5.59
N ASN A 243 8.57 -2.93 6.02
CA ASN A 243 9.05 -1.54 6.05
C ASN A 243 9.20 -0.95 4.64
N GLN A 244 9.19 -1.82 3.63
CA GLN A 244 9.28 -1.47 2.22
C GLN A 244 7.94 -1.46 1.48
N ASP A 245 6.84 -1.84 2.15
CA ASP A 245 5.53 -1.73 1.56
C ASP A 245 5.31 -0.27 1.19
N VAL A 246 4.92 -0.04 -0.07
CA VAL A 246 4.39 1.28 -0.40
C VAL A 246 3.00 1.34 0.17
N ILE A 247 2.96 1.76 1.42
CA ILE A 247 1.74 2.24 2.02
C ILE A 247 1.68 3.69 1.56
N SER A 248 0.60 4.10 0.88
CA SER A 248 0.28 5.50 0.65
C SER A 248 0.22 6.23 2.00
N GLU A 249 1.35 6.58 2.59
CA GLU A 249 1.48 7.19 3.91
C GLU A 249 1.31 8.71 3.85
N TYR A 250 1.24 9.33 5.03
CA TYR A 250 1.39 10.77 5.20
C TYR A 250 2.80 11.30 4.94
N SER A 251 3.80 10.42 4.79
CA SER A 251 5.21 10.81 4.78
C SER A 251 5.56 11.71 3.59
N SER A 252 5.07 11.41 2.38
CA SER A 252 5.27 12.25 1.20
C SER A 252 4.41 11.85 -0.01
N ALA A 253 3.93 12.84 -0.78
CA ALA A 253 3.33 12.62 -2.10
C ALA A 253 4.29 11.90 -3.07
N VAL A 254 5.60 12.12 -2.93
CA VAL A 254 6.63 11.45 -3.74
C VAL A 254 6.66 9.95 -3.49
N ALA A 255 6.45 9.52 -2.25
CA ALA A 255 6.40 8.10 -1.91
C ALA A 255 5.17 7.43 -2.55
N ALA A 256 4.01 8.09 -2.54
CA ALA A 256 2.80 7.61 -3.21
C ALA A 256 2.97 7.52 -4.73
N ILE A 257 3.62 8.52 -5.36
CA ILE A 257 3.96 8.47 -6.80
C ILE A 257 4.87 7.27 -7.11
N ASN A 258 5.85 7.00 -6.24
CA ASN A 258 6.71 5.82 -6.38
C ASN A 258 5.92 4.50 -6.23
N GLY A 259 4.91 4.46 -5.36
CA GLY A 259 3.93 3.36 -5.26
C GLY A 259 3.22 3.11 -6.58
N GLY A 260 2.66 4.17 -7.17
CA GLY A 260 2.02 4.10 -8.49
C GLY A 260 2.97 3.58 -9.58
N ARG A 261 4.26 3.98 -9.58
CA ARG A 261 5.26 3.44 -10.51
C ARG A 261 5.52 1.94 -10.32
N LYS A 262 5.63 1.50 -9.06
CA LYS A 262 5.79 0.08 -8.74
C LYS A 262 4.55 -0.73 -9.09
N ALA A 263 3.37 -0.18 -8.88
CA ALA A 263 2.10 -0.77 -9.28
C ALA A 263 2.02 -0.95 -10.80
N ALA A 264 2.38 0.07 -11.57
CA ALA A 264 2.44 -0.03 -13.03
C ALA A 264 3.41 -1.14 -13.48
N ALA A 265 4.59 -1.25 -12.85
CA ALA A 265 5.53 -2.33 -13.14
C ALA A 265 4.96 -3.71 -12.77
N ALA A 266 4.27 -3.84 -11.63
CA ALA A 266 3.64 -5.08 -11.20
C ALA A 266 2.50 -5.50 -12.14
N ILE A 267 1.67 -4.56 -12.59
CA ILE A 267 0.63 -4.79 -13.60
C ILE A 267 1.25 -5.24 -14.92
N HIS A 268 2.28 -4.56 -15.42
CA HIS A 268 2.96 -4.95 -16.66
C HIS A 268 3.61 -6.34 -16.56
N ASN A 269 4.19 -6.67 -15.42
CA ASN A 269 4.74 -7.99 -15.17
C ASN A 269 3.64 -9.06 -15.18
N ALA A 270 2.56 -8.82 -14.46
CA ALA A 270 1.44 -9.75 -14.34
C ALA A 270 0.71 -9.98 -15.69
N MET A 271 0.53 -8.92 -16.49
CA MET A 271 -0.22 -8.99 -17.74
C MET A 271 0.62 -9.47 -18.92
N TYR A 272 1.89 -9.07 -18.99
CA TYR A 272 2.72 -9.23 -20.18
C TYR A 272 4.03 -9.99 -19.92
N GLY A 273 4.29 -10.42 -18.68
CA GLY A 273 5.55 -11.06 -18.31
C GLY A 273 6.76 -10.13 -18.38
N ILE A 274 6.55 -8.80 -18.48
CA ILE A 274 7.63 -7.81 -18.54
C ILE A 274 8.41 -7.90 -17.23
N GLN A 275 9.67 -8.30 -17.32
CA GLN A 275 10.52 -8.45 -16.15
C GLN A 275 10.73 -7.11 -15.46
N PHE A 276 10.74 -7.15 -14.13
CA PHE A 276 11.10 -5.98 -13.35
C PHE A 276 12.52 -5.54 -13.69
N GLN A 277 12.78 -4.23 -13.54
CA GLN A 277 14.14 -3.72 -13.65
C GLN A 277 15.06 -4.45 -12.66
N GLU A 278 16.25 -4.82 -13.13
CA GLU A 278 17.24 -5.49 -12.31
C GLU A 278 17.53 -4.68 -11.05
N SER A 279 17.21 -5.30 -9.94
CA SER A 279 17.21 -4.69 -8.62
C SER A 279 18.63 -4.32 -8.15
N SER A 280 19.65 -4.99 -8.69
CA SER A 280 21.08 -4.69 -8.52
C SER A 280 21.50 -3.31 -9.04
N LYS A 281 20.69 -2.68 -9.89
CA LYS A 281 20.95 -1.32 -10.43
C LYS A 281 20.36 -0.22 -9.56
N PHE A 282 19.62 -0.55 -8.50
CA PHE A 282 19.06 0.45 -7.61
C PHE A 282 20.09 0.97 -6.61
N ILE A 283 20.08 2.29 -6.41
CA ILE A 283 20.81 2.93 -5.32
C ILE A 283 20.03 2.68 -4.03
N THR A 284 20.76 2.24 -3.01
CA THR A 284 20.23 1.91 -1.70
C THR A 284 21.04 2.60 -0.61
N GLU A 285 20.56 2.55 0.63
CA GLU A 285 21.30 3.11 1.78
C GLU A 285 22.65 2.42 2.01
N LYS A 286 22.82 1.21 1.46
CA LYS A 286 24.06 0.44 1.50
C LYS A 286 24.94 0.66 0.27
N THR A 287 24.43 1.32 -0.76
CA THR A 287 25.23 1.63 -1.96
C THR A 287 26.32 2.61 -1.59
N LEU A 288 27.57 2.21 -1.77
CA LEU A 288 28.70 3.12 -1.67
C LEU A 288 28.63 4.08 -2.86
N LEU A 289 28.18 5.30 -2.59
CA LEU A 289 28.25 6.38 -3.55
C LEU A 289 29.64 7.02 -3.45
N GLN A 290 30.24 7.30 -4.61
CA GLN A 290 31.44 8.12 -4.65
C GLN A 290 31.08 9.50 -4.11
N ASP A 291 31.75 9.90 -3.03
CA ASP A 291 31.56 11.20 -2.41
C ASP A 291 32.75 12.12 -2.74
N VAL A 292 32.51 13.43 -2.66
CA VAL A 292 33.53 14.46 -2.88
C VAL A 292 33.88 15.10 -1.54
N SER A 293 35.02 14.72 -0.97
CA SER A 293 35.49 15.22 0.32
C SER A 293 36.19 16.58 0.26
N LEU A 294 36.65 17.00 -0.94
CA LEU A 294 37.32 18.27 -1.15
C LEU A 294 37.01 18.82 -2.55
N LEU A 295 36.63 20.09 -2.60
CA LEU A 295 36.51 20.87 -3.83
C LEU A 295 37.50 22.03 -3.76
N ASN A 296 38.38 22.13 -4.76
CA ASN A 296 39.32 23.24 -4.91
C ASN A 296 38.84 24.16 -6.04
N ASN A 297 39.22 25.44 -5.98
CA ASN A 297 38.94 26.44 -7.02
C ASN A 297 37.44 26.61 -7.34
N VAL A 298 36.58 26.54 -6.33
CA VAL A 298 35.16 26.83 -6.45
C VAL A 298 34.87 28.15 -5.77
N ASP A 299 34.24 29.08 -6.49
CA ASP A 299 33.80 30.35 -5.92
C ASP A 299 32.66 30.13 -4.92
N ILE A 300 32.96 30.40 -3.64
CA ILE A 300 31.98 30.25 -2.56
C ILE A 300 31.02 31.43 -2.61
N THR A 301 29.79 31.15 -3.01
CA THR A 301 28.67 32.10 -2.96
C THR A 301 27.68 31.67 -1.88
N PRO A 302 27.12 32.60 -1.08
CA PRO A 302 26.09 32.26 -0.12
C PRO A 302 24.86 31.72 -0.84
N ARG A 303 24.17 30.75 -0.22
CA ARG A 303 22.91 30.23 -0.77
C ARG A 303 21.86 31.32 -0.78
N ASN A 304 21.12 31.44 -1.89
CA ASN A 304 19.88 32.22 -1.87
C ASN A 304 18.87 31.44 -1.00
N ILE A 305 18.54 31.99 0.17
CA ILE A 305 17.56 31.36 1.06
C ILE A 305 16.19 31.85 0.63
N LEU A 306 15.34 30.92 0.17
CA LEU A 306 13.95 31.24 -0.17
C LEU A 306 13.28 31.92 1.03
N THR A 307 12.92 33.18 0.86
CA THR A 307 12.25 33.94 1.91
C THR A 307 10.81 33.47 2.01
N LEU A 308 10.52 32.69 3.05
CA LEU A 308 9.16 32.27 3.35
C LEU A 308 8.32 33.50 3.70
N ARG A 309 7.29 33.79 2.90
CA ARG A 309 6.30 34.81 3.26
C ARG A 309 5.63 34.39 4.58
N LYS A 310 5.63 35.28 5.58
CA LYS A 310 4.89 35.05 6.82
C LYS A 310 3.41 34.90 6.49
N ALA A 311 2.74 33.91 7.09
CA ALA A 311 1.32 33.69 6.90
C ALA A 311 0.56 34.94 7.35
N GLN A 312 0.04 35.71 6.40
CA GLN A 312 -0.92 36.76 6.72
C GLN A 312 -2.26 36.09 6.97
N LYS A 313 -2.87 36.37 8.13
CA LYS A 313 -4.24 35.94 8.42
C LYS A 313 -5.14 36.45 7.28
N MET A 314 -5.89 35.54 6.68
CA MET A 314 -6.93 35.82 5.67
C MET A 314 -6.48 36.27 4.27
N SER A 315 -5.27 35.95 3.82
CA SER A 315 -4.94 36.13 2.40
C SER A 315 -5.25 34.86 1.60
N SER A 316 -6.03 35.00 0.52
CA SER A 316 -6.23 33.96 -0.51
C SER A 316 -5.03 33.80 -1.44
N GLU A 317 -3.94 34.51 -1.19
CA GLU A 317 -2.75 34.50 -2.03
C GLU A 317 -1.88 33.27 -1.80
N LYS A 318 -1.20 32.86 -2.89
CA LYS A 318 -0.27 31.73 -2.92
C LYS A 318 0.80 31.90 -1.83
N PHE A 319 0.77 31.02 -0.83
CA PHE A 319 1.71 31.02 0.26
C PHE A 319 2.99 30.31 -0.19
N SER A 320 3.95 31.13 -0.62
CA SER A 320 5.24 30.75 -1.23
C SER A 320 5.13 30.22 -2.67
N THR A 321 5.45 31.07 -3.65
CA THR A 321 5.54 30.70 -5.08
C THR A 321 6.92 30.14 -5.47
N GLY A 322 7.79 29.87 -4.49
CA GLY A 322 9.19 29.52 -4.76
C GLY A 322 9.98 30.70 -5.32
N PHE A 323 11.13 30.39 -5.95
CA PHE A 323 11.91 31.36 -6.71
C PHE A 323 11.20 31.75 -8.01
N SER A 324 11.39 32.99 -8.45
CA SER A 324 11.12 33.36 -9.84
C SER A 324 11.95 32.51 -10.80
N ALA A 325 11.54 32.44 -12.08
CA ALA A 325 12.31 31.69 -13.07
C ALA A 325 13.76 32.18 -13.22
N GLU A 326 14.00 33.48 -13.02
CA GLU A 326 15.34 34.07 -13.05
C GLU A 326 16.16 33.64 -11.83
N GLU A 327 15.62 33.77 -10.62
CA GLU A 327 16.29 33.34 -9.38
C GLU A 327 16.54 31.82 -9.38
N ALA A 328 15.59 31.02 -9.88
CA ALA A 328 15.73 29.58 -9.98
C ALA A 328 16.85 29.17 -10.96
N ARG A 329 16.96 29.86 -12.11
CA ARG A 329 18.08 29.65 -13.05
C ARG A 329 19.41 30.08 -12.43
N ALA A 330 19.46 31.26 -11.81
CA ALA A 330 20.67 31.75 -11.16
C ALA A 330 21.15 30.79 -10.05
N GLU A 331 20.24 30.22 -9.27
CA GLU A 331 20.58 29.21 -8.25
C GLU A 331 21.00 27.88 -8.89
N ALA A 332 20.35 27.44 -9.96
CA ALA A 332 20.71 26.21 -10.69
C ALA A 332 22.06 26.31 -11.40
N ASP A 333 22.45 27.50 -11.89
CA ASP A 333 23.73 27.74 -12.56
C ASP A 333 24.93 27.64 -11.60
N ARG A 334 24.69 27.68 -10.28
CA ARG A 334 25.70 27.38 -9.26
C ARG A 334 26.01 25.88 -9.16
N CYS A 335 25.26 25.02 -9.85
CA CYS A 335 25.51 23.58 -9.88
C CYS A 335 26.88 23.27 -10.48
N LEU A 336 27.77 22.65 -9.70
CA LEU A 336 29.11 22.24 -10.13
C LEU A 336 29.11 21.07 -11.12
N ARG A 337 27.93 20.53 -11.47
CA ARG A 337 27.76 19.38 -12.37
C ARG A 337 28.60 18.17 -11.95
N CYS A 338 28.89 18.01 -10.66
CA CYS A 338 29.69 16.91 -10.13
C CYS A 338 29.09 15.54 -10.48
N GLY A 339 27.76 15.44 -10.59
CA GLY A 339 27.08 14.24 -11.07
C GLY A 339 27.33 13.89 -12.54
N LEU A 340 27.69 14.86 -13.40
CA LEU A 340 28.08 14.60 -14.79
C LEU A 340 29.57 14.25 -14.87
N ILE A 341 30.40 14.96 -14.11
CA ILE A 341 31.87 14.79 -14.15
C ILE A 341 32.32 13.49 -13.45
N CYS A 342 31.64 13.07 -12.37
CA CYS A 342 32.00 11.88 -11.61
C CYS A 342 31.33 10.59 -12.12
N TYR A 343 30.26 10.69 -12.92
CA TYR A 343 29.53 9.52 -13.44
C TYR A 343 29.56 9.37 -14.98
N GLU A 344 30.12 10.33 -15.73
CA GLU A 344 30.59 10.02 -17.08
C GLU A 344 31.74 9.02 -16.97
N LYS A 345 31.47 7.78 -17.36
CA LYS A 345 32.51 6.78 -17.61
C LYS A 345 33.49 7.36 -18.62
N SER A 346 34.75 7.53 -18.20
CA SER A 346 35.88 7.51 -19.12
C SER A 346 36.06 6.14 -19.77
#